data_AF-A0A0M2NNJ3-F1
#
_entry.id   AF-A0A0M2NNJ3-F1
#
_cell.length_a   1.000
_cell.length_b   1.000
_cell.length_c   1.000
_cell.angle_alpha   90.00
_cell.angle_beta   90.00
_cell.angle_gamma   90.00
#
_symmetry.space_group_name_H-M   'P 1'
#
loop_
_entity.id
_entity.type
_entity.pdbx_description
1 polymer ?
#
loop_
_entity_poly.entity_id
_entity_poly.type
_entity_poly.pdbx_seq_one_letter_code
_entity_poly.pdbx_strand_id
1 'polypeptide(L)'
;MKNGTMFHTLLDYREEEFYQEHKRIRFDTLYSEDEYEIAAVFLTKIYNKDETDVFKFYQFYDAKNEEEFDEFISNCKEKELYETGVTPEYGDELITLSTCEYSTDNGRIVVVARKVTDAGSMPSTDANSVVASGEVAV
;
A
#
# COMPACT_ATOMS: atom_id res chain seq x y z
N MET A 1 9.15 4.10 20.16
CA MET A 1 10.35 3.31 20.57
C MET A 1 11.56 3.89 19.83
N LYS A 2 12.73 4.02 20.47
CA LYS A 2 13.88 4.82 19.97
C LYS A 2 15.12 3.99 19.60
N ASN A 3 14.99 2.68 19.44
CA ASN A 3 16.13 1.78 19.33
C ASN A 3 16.48 1.38 17.88
N GLY A 4 15.93 2.06 16.86
CA GLY A 4 16.22 1.76 15.45
C GLY A 4 15.69 0.42 14.94
N THR A 5 14.91 -0.31 15.72
CA THR A 5 14.37 -1.63 15.36
C THR A 5 12.94 -1.54 14.84
N MET A 6 12.47 -2.60 14.16
CA MET A 6 11.11 -2.70 13.58
C MET A 6 10.88 -1.64 12.49
N PHE A 7 9.78 -0.90 12.58
CA PHE A 7 9.42 0.16 11.62
C PHE A 7 9.99 1.54 11.98
N HIS A 8 11.06 1.62 12.76
CA HIS A 8 11.69 2.92 13.04
C HIS A 8 12.23 3.59 11.77
N THR A 9 12.79 2.82 10.85
CA THR A 9 13.29 3.29 9.53
C THR A 9 12.21 3.98 8.70
N LEU A 10 10.91 3.74 8.97
CA LEU A 10 9.86 4.49 8.30
C LEU A 10 9.94 6.01 8.56
N LEU A 11 10.53 6.43 9.69
CA LEU A 11 10.73 7.84 10.01
C LEU A 11 11.77 8.53 9.13
N ASP A 12 12.66 7.77 8.49
CA ASP A 12 13.71 8.31 7.62
C ASP A 12 13.13 8.76 6.27
N TYR A 13 12.00 8.19 5.84
CA TYR A 13 11.22 8.66 4.68
C TYR A 13 10.64 10.07 4.82
N ARG A 14 10.84 10.77 5.94
CA ARG A 14 10.55 12.21 6.02
C ARG A 14 11.49 13.03 5.13
N GLU A 15 12.71 12.54 4.94
CA GLU A 15 13.70 13.16 4.07
C GLU A 15 13.55 12.57 2.66
N GLU A 16 13.36 13.41 1.65
CA GLU A 16 13.15 12.98 0.27
C GLU A 16 14.37 12.18 -0.25
N GLU A 17 15.59 12.57 0.14
CA GLU A 17 16.82 11.88 -0.24
C GLU A 17 16.80 10.40 0.16
N PHE A 18 16.27 10.08 1.35
CA PHE A 18 16.15 8.69 1.79
C PHE A 18 15.17 7.92 0.90
N TYR A 19 14.04 8.52 0.53
CA TYR A 19 13.13 7.94 -0.45
C TYR A 19 13.81 7.70 -1.80
N GLN A 20 14.59 8.66 -2.31
CA GLN A 20 15.25 8.54 -3.60
C GLN A 20 16.23 7.35 -3.64
N GLU A 21 16.88 7.06 -2.51
CA GLU A 21 17.76 5.89 -2.33
C GLU A 21 16.98 4.58 -2.07
N HIS A 22 15.74 4.65 -1.55
CA HIS A 22 14.96 3.51 -1.07
C HIS A 22 13.51 3.50 -1.60
N LYS A 23 13.33 3.52 -2.93
CA LYS A 23 11.99 3.61 -3.56
C LYS A 23 11.11 2.37 -3.44
N ARG A 24 11.69 1.22 -3.08
CA ARG A 24 11.00 -0.08 -3.08
C ARG A 24 11.06 -0.76 -1.73
N ILE A 25 9.97 -1.45 -1.41
CA ILE A 25 9.80 -2.29 -0.24
C ILE A 25 9.63 -3.73 -0.72
N ARG A 26 10.46 -4.63 -0.22
CA ARG A 26 10.27 -6.07 -0.43
C ARG A 26 9.39 -6.63 0.67
N PHE A 27 8.33 -7.34 0.29
CA PHE A 27 7.41 -7.99 1.21
C PHE A 27 7.13 -9.41 0.74
N ASP A 28 7.68 -10.37 1.48
CA ASP A 28 7.58 -11.79 1.15
C ASP A 28 6.59 -12.48 2.10
N THR A 29 5.75 -13.34 1.54
CA THR A 29 4.86 -14.24 2.28
C THR A 29 5.30 -15.69 2.11
N LEU A 30 4.54 -16.63 2.67
CA LEU A 30 4.76 -18.06 2.37
C LEU A 30 4.47 -18.43 0.91
N TYR A 31 3.76 -17.58 0.18
CA TYR A 31 3.22 -17.87 -1.15
C TYR A 31 3.85 -17.04 -2.27
N SER A 32 4.45 -15.89 -1.95
CA SER A 32 4.99 -14.96 -2.92
C SER A 32 6.17 -14.17 -2.36
N GLU A 33 7.08 -13.79 -3.24
CA GLU A 33 8.10 -12.77 -3.00
C GLU A 33 7.73 -11.58 -3.88
N ASP A 34 7.38 -10.45 -3.26
CA ASP A 34 6.83 -9.30 -3.97
C ASP A 34 7.63 -8.03 -3.67
N GLU A 35 7.77 -7.17 -4.67
CA GLU A 35 8.27 -5.80 -4.49
C GLU A 35 7.10 -4.81 -4.59
N TYR A 36 7.16 -3.76 -3.79
CA TYR A 36 6.21 -2.66 -3.79
C TYR A 36 6.96 -1.34 -3.98
N GLU A 37 6.52 -0.52 -4.91
CA GLU A 37 7.07 0.81 -5.17
C GLU A 37 6.29 1.86 -4.37
N ILE A 38 7.02 2.73 -3.66
CA ILE A 38 6.41 3.72 -2.78
C ILE A 38 5.66 4.78 -3.60
N ALA A 39 4.37 4.90 -3.30
CA ALA A 39 3.44 5.80 -3.95
C ALA A 39 3.22 7.09 -3.16
N ALA A 40 3.19 7.05 -1.82
CA ALA A 40 3.03 8.23 -1.00
C ALA A 40 3.66 8.06 0.38
N VAL A 41 4.22 9.14 0.92
CA VAL A 41 4.69 9.22 2.30
C VAL A 41 4.10 10.46 2.94
N PHE A 42 3.41 10.32 4.06
CA PHE A 42 2.75 11.44 4.73
C PHE A 42 2.75 11.34 6.24
N LEU A 43 2.62 12.51 6.88
CA LEU A 43 2.41 12.64 8.33
C LEU A 43 0.93 12.82 8.64
N THR A 44 0.46 12.14 9.67
CA THR A 44 -0.92 12.23 10.14
C THR A 44 -1.00 11.93 11.64
N LYS A 45 -2.20 11.78 12.18
CA LYS A 45 -2.43 11.33 13.56
C LYS A 45 -3.57 10.31 13.61
N ILE A 46 -3.67 9.59 14.72
CA ILE A 46 -4.86 8.79 15.00
C ILE A 46 -5.97 9.71 15.50
N TYR A 47 -7.11 9.66 14.82
CA TYR A 47 -8.29 10.47 15.12
C TYR A 47 -9.28 9.68 15.98
N ASN A 48 -10.02 10.38 16.81
CA ASN A 48 -11.08 9.80 17.62
C ASN A 48 -12.27 9.38 16.73
N LYS A 49 -13.18 8.58 17.29
CA LYS A 49 -14.31 8.02 16.53
C LYS A 49 -15.30 9.09 16.06
N ASP A 50 -15.48 10.13 16.86
CA ASP A 50 -16.40 11.26 16.67
C ASP A 50 -15.93 12.30 15.65
N GLU A 51 -14.63 12.30 15.28
CA GLU A 51 -14.11 13.13 14.20
C GLU A 51 -14.52 12.54 12.84
N THR A 52 -15.47 13.17 12.13
CA THR A 52 -16.05 12.60 10.89
C THR A 52 -15.54 13.26 9.60
N ASP A 53 -14.95 14.45 9.68
CA ASP A 53 -14.48 15.23 8.53
C ASP A 53 -12.95 15.15 8.41
N VAL A 54 -12.40 13.94 8.57
CA VAL A 54 -10.96 13.69 8.58
C VAL A 54 -10.64 12.41 7.82
N PHE A 55 -9.52 12.43 7.11
CA PHE A 55 -8.99 11.25 6.42
C PHE A 55 -8.39 10.24 7.41
N LYS A 56 -9.14 9.17 7.68
CA LYS A 56 -8.69 8.06 8.54
C LYS A 56 -8.10 6.95 7.67
N PHE A 57 -6.83 7.10 7.27
CA PHE A 57 -6.14 6.12 6.41
C PHE A 57 -6.29 4.66 6.88
N TYR A 58 -6.34 4.44 8.20
CA TYR A 58 -6.46 3.13 8.83
C TYR A 58 -7.86 2.49 8.73
N GLN A 59 -8.83 3.16 8.09
CA GLN A 59 -10.14 2.60 7.79
C GLN A 59 -10.26 2.08 6.36
N PHE A 60 -9.25 2.31 5.52
CA PHE A 60 -9.17 1.77 4.18
C PHE A 60 -8.44 0.42 4.20
N TYR A 61 -9.11 -0.62 3.74
CA TYR A 61 -8.58 -1.99 3.67
C TYR A 61 -8.97 -2.69 2.37
N ASP A 62 -10.11 -2.34 1.82
CA ASP A 62 -10.63 -2.85 0.55
C ASP A 62 -11.53 -1.78 -0.07
N ALA A 63 -11.25 -1.40 -1.31
CA ALA A 63 -12.06 -0.45 -2.04
C ALA A 63 -13.21 -1.18 -2.72
N LYS A 64 -14.45 -0.74 -2.48
CA LYS A 64 -15.63 -1.39 -3.09
C LYS A 64 -15.78 -1.05 -4.57
N ASN A 65 -15.17 0.04 -5.01
CA ASN A 65 -15.21 0.55 -6.36
C ASN A 65 -14.02 1.50 -6.62
N GLU A 66 -13.87 1.89 -7.88
CA GLU A 66 -12.84 2.80 -8.37
C GLU A 66 -12.89 4.18 -7.68
N GLU A 67 -14.07 4.73 -7.45
CA GLU A 67 -14.25 6.03 -6.79
C GLU A 67 -13.68 6.04 -5.36
N GLU A 68 -13.95 4.99 -4.57
CA GLU A 68 -13.41 4.85 -3.20
C GLU A 68 -11.88 4.67 -3.20
N PHE A 69 -11.34 3.97 -4.19
CA PHE A 69 -9.89 3.81 -4.36
C PHE A 69 -9.22 5.14 -4.74
N ASP A 70 -9.75 5.83 -5.73
CA ASP A 70 -9.24 7.11 -6.20
C ASP A 70 -9.34 8.18 -5.10
N GLU A 71 -10.41 8.18 -4.31
CA GLU A 71 -10.54 9.05 -3.14
C GLU A 71 -9.45 8.76 -2.10
N PHE A 72 -9.14 7.49 -1.83
CA PHE A 72 -8.05 7.12 -0.93
C PHE A 72 -6.69 7.59 -1.46
N ILE A 73 -6.37 7.33 -2.73
CA ILE A 73 -5.12 7.75 -3.36
C ILE A 73 -5.00 9.27 -3.38
N SER A 74 -6.07 9.98 -3.74
CA SER A 74 -6.11 11.44 -3.73
C SER A 74 -5.83 12.00 -2.34
N ASN A 75 -6.47 11.46 -1.29
CA ASN A 75 -6.21 11.86 0.09
C ASN A 75 -4.77 11.59 0.54
N CYS A 76 -4.16 10.49 0.10
CA CYS A 76 -2.75 10.19 0.37
C CYS A 76 -1.82 11.20 -0.35
N LYS A 77 -2.09 11.49 -1.62
CA LYS A 77 -1.33 12.43 -2.45
C LYS A 77 -1.43 13.87 -1.97
N GLU A 78 -2.62 14.31 -1.55
CA GLU A 78 -2.79 15.65 -0.97
C GLU A 78 -1.91 15.88 0.27
N LYS A 79 -1.56 14.81 0.99
CA LYS A 79 -0.79 14.87 2.25
C LYS A 79 0.67 14.47 2.08
N GLU A 80 1.10 14.11 0.87
CA GLU A 80 2.45 13.58 0.66
C GLU A 80 3.50 14.65 0.93
N LEU A 81 4.62 14.23 1.53
CA LEU A 81 5.73 15.13 1.88
C LEU A 81 6.49 15.62 0.64
N TYR A 82 6.48 14.82 -0.42
CA TYR A 82 7.16 15.06 -1.70
C TYR A 82 6.51 14.21 -2.79
N GLU A 83 6.65 14.63 -4.05
CA GLU A 83 6.12 13.90 -5.19
C GLU A 83 6.95 12.65 -5.49
N THR A 84 6.32 11.48 -5.46
CA THR A 84 6.98 10.20 -5.80
C THR A 84 6.97 9.90 -7.30
N GLY A 85 6.10 10.56 -8.07
CA GLY A 85 5.82 10.24 -9.47
C GLY A 85 5.06 8.92 -9.69
N VAL A 86 4.66 8.23 -8.61
CA VAL A 86 3.93 6.97 -8.66
C VAL A 86 2.48 7.21 -8.23
N THR A 87 1.54 6.97 -9.14
CA THR A 87 0.10 7.08 -8.89
C THR A 87 -0.52 5.70 -9.09
N PRO A 88 -0.97 5.04 -8.00
CA PRO A 88 -1.71 3.79 -8.11
C PRO A 88 -3.06 4.00 -8.77
N GLU A 89 -3.52 2.99 -9.52
CA GLU A 89 -4.81 2.96 -10.21
C GLU A 89 -5.68 1.83 -9.67
N TYR A 90 -7.00 1.93 -9.82
CA TYR A 90 -7.90 0.89 -9.34
C TYR A 90 -7.56 -0.49 -9.92
N GLY A 91 -7.44 -1.49 -9.04
CA GLY A 91 -6.96 -2.83 -9.36
C GLY A 91 -5.51 -3.08 -8.95
N ASP A 92 -4.74 -2.02 -8.66
CA ASP A 92 -3.43 -2.15 -8.04
C ASP A 92 -3.53 -2.67 -6.59
N GLU A 93 -2.63 -3.58 -6.24
CA GLU A 93 -2.51 -4.07 -4.86
C GLU A 93 -1.63 -3.10 -4.06
N LEU A 94 -2.11 -2.66 -2.89
CA LEU A 94 -1.41 -1.72 -2.03
C LEU A 94 -0.99 -2.36 -0.70
N ILE A 95 0.16 -1.93 -0.18
CA ILE A 95 0.51 -2.07 1.22
C ILE A 95 0.59 -0.69 1.88
N THR A 96 0.13 -0.61 3.12
CA THR A 96 0.23 0.59 3.96
C THR A 96 0.99 0.25 5.23
N LEU A 97 2.18 0.84 5.38
CA LEU A 97 3.02 0.70 6.57
C LEU A 97 2.92 1.96 7.41
N SER A 98 2.80 1.82 8.72
CA SER A 98 2.74 2.99 9.62
C SER A 98 3.51 2.76 10.92
N THR A 99 4.05 3.84 11.46
CA THR A 99 4.68 3.84 12.80
C THR A 99 4.38 5.13 13.54
N CYS A 100 4.57 5.13 14.86
CA CYS A 100 4.42 6.31 15.69
C CYS A 100 5.48 7.36 15.33
N GLU A 101 5.02 8.57 15.04
CA GLU A 101 5.83 9.78 14.91
C GLU A 101 5.51 10.66 16.13
N TYR A 102 6.53 11.20 16.79
CA TYR A 102 6.38 11.80 18.13
C TYR A 102 6.48 13.33 18.15
N SER A 103 6.50 14.00 16.99
CA SER A 103 6.43 15.46 16.90
C SER A 103 5.05 15.99 17.29
N THR A 104 4.01 15.15 17.15
CA THR A 104 2.62 15.48 17.44
C THR A 104 1.98 14.39 18.30
N ASP A 105 1.02 14.77 19.15
CA ASP A 105 0.28 13.78 19.94
C ASP A 105 -0.48 12.81 19.02
N ASN A 106 -0.32 11.51 19.28
CA ASN A 106 -0.76 10.42 18.41
C ASN A 106 -0.30 10.51 16.94
N GLY A 107 0.82 11.18 16.68
CA GLY A 107 1.41 11.31 15.36
C GLY A 107 1.76 9.95 14.73
N ARG A 108 1.64 9.88 13.40
CA ARG A 108 1.98 8.73 12.58
C ARG A 108 2.69 9.21 11.33
N ILE A 109 3.71 8.47 10.94
CA ILE A 109 4.14 8.45 9.54
C ILE A 109 3.52 7.25 8.86
N VAL A 110 3.06 7.45 7.64
CA VAL A 110 2.43 6.43 6.80
C VAL A 110 3.16 6.39 5.47
N VAL A 111 3.51 5.19 5.04
CA VAL A 111 4.10 4.89 3.74
C VAL A 111 3.12 3.98 3.01
N VAL A 112 2.60 4.44 1.87
CA VAL A 112 1.75 3.66 0.97
C VAL A 112 2.57 3.26 -0.24
N ALA A 113 2.56 1.98 -0.58
CA ALA A 113 3.30 1.43 -1.70
C ALA A 113 2.42 0.50 -2.53
N ARG A 114 2.60 0.54 -3.85
CA ARG A 114 1.89 -0.29 -4.82
C ARG A 114 2.76 -1.47 -5.22
N LYS A 115 2.16 -2.66 -5.34
CA LYS A 115 2.83 -3.86 -5.85
C LYS A 115 3.37 -3.62 -7.26
N VAL A 116 4.65 -3.89 -7.46
CA VAL A 116 5.27 -3.87 -8.79
C VAL A 116 4.77 -5.11 -9.53
N THR A 117 3.84 -4.91 -10.45
CA THR A 117 3.50 -5.93 -11.43
C THR A 117 4.46 -5.76 -12.60
N ASP A 118 5.25 -6.79 -12.91
CA ASP A 118 5.85 -6.86 -14.23
C ASP A 118 4.70 -6.79 -15.23
N ALA A 119 4.78 -5.90 -16.22
CA ALA A 119 3.74 -5.65 -17.23
C ALA A 119 3.45 -6.86 -18.17
N GLY A 120 3.63 -8.09 -17.69
CA GLY A 120 3.30 -9.36 -18.35
C GLY A 120 2.75 -10.45 -17.42
N SER A 121 2.66 -10.23 -16.10
CA SER A 121 2.13 -11.22 -15.17
C SER A 121 0.65 -10.94 -14.86
N MET A 122 -0.22 -11.15 -15.85
CA MET A 122 -1.64 -11.35 -15.55
C MET A 122 -1.76 -12.57 -14.61
N PRO A 123 -2.70 -12.56 -13.64
CA PRO A 123 -2.98 -13.75 -12.86
C PRO A 123 -3.34 -14.89 -13.81
N SER A 124 -2.64 -16.02 -13.68
CA SER A 124 -3.03 -17.26 -14.33
C SER A 124 -4.42 -17.62 -13.79
N THR A 125 -5.45 -17.38 -14.60
CA THR A 125 -6.75 -18.02 -14.40
C THR A 125 -6.49 -19.52 -14.44
N ASP A 126 -6.64 -20.20 -13.30
CA ASP A 126 -6.70 -21.66 -13.25
C ASP A 126 -7.97 -22.14 -13.95
N ALA A 127 -7.98 -22.06 -15.28
CA ALA A 127 -8.95 -22.69 -16.15
C ALA A 127 -8.53 -24.15 -16.35
N ASN A 128 -8.52 -24.94 -15.26
CA ASN A 128 -8.52 -26.39 -15.39
C ASN A 128 -9.21 -27.11 -14.23
N SER A 129 -10.54 -26.94 -14.15
CA SER A 129 -11.42 -27.96 -13.63
C SER A 129 -12.53 -28.27 -14.64
N VAL A 130 -12.13 -28.70 -15.84
CA VAL A 130 -13.04 -29.45 -16.73
C VAL A 130 -12.45 -30.85 -16.87
N VAL A 131 -12.85 -31.74 -15.96
CA VAL A 131 -12.74 -33.17 -16.20
C VAL A 131 -13.77 -33.54 -17.26
N ALA A 132 -13.33 -33.54 -18.50
CA ALA A 132 -14.02 -34.23 -19.58
C ALA A 132 -13.88 -35.74 -19.36
N SER A 133 -14.91 -36.38 -18.81
CA SER A 133 -15.12 -37.82 -18.97
C SER A 133 -16.10 -38.03 -20.13
N GLY A 134 -15.55 -37.97 -21.35
CA GLY A 134 -16.19 -38.55 -22.52
C GLY A 134 -15.57 -39.92 -22.77
N GLU A 135 -16.31 -40.98 -22.47
CA GLU A 135 -16.03 -42.31 -23.00
C GLU A 135 -17.18 -42.65 -23.95
N VAL A 136 -16.86 -42.75 -25.24
CA VAL A 136 -17.72 -43.30 -26.28
C VAL A 136 -17.15 -44.66 -26.63
N ALA A 137 -17.94 -45.72 -26.48
CA ALA A 137 -17.77 -46.95 -27.26
C ALA A 137 -19.08 -47.75 -27.28
N VAL A 138 -19.58 -47.90 -28.51
CA VAL A 138 -20.57 -48.85 -29.09
C VAL A 138 -21.99 -48.92 -28.52
#